data_AF-A0A6G1SI13-F1
#
_entry.id   AF-A0A6G1SI13-F1
#
_cell.length_a   1.000
_cell.length_b   1.000
_cell.length_c   1.000
_cell.angle_alpha   90.00
_cell.angle_beta   90.00
_cell.angle_gamma   90.00
#
_symmetry.space_group_name_H-M   'P 1'
#
loop_
_entity.id
_entity.type
_entity.pdbx_description
1 polymer ?
#
loop_
_entity_poly.entity_id
_entity_poly.type
_entity_poly.pdbx_seq_one_letter_code
_entity_poly.pdbx_strand_id
1 'polypeptide(L)'
;RQRDKTADWKLQPNSFLSVEDELHEIKIGTLSLLVTGTFSAILSCYIYNGGWSMVYHRWDEYGVLWFFLQWPAIFLYQDYVTYLLHRMYHTPWLYKNFHKLHHRYKHPTAFS
;
A
#
# COMPACT_ATOMS: atom_id res chain seq x y z
N ARG A 1 13.96 12.45 23.71
CA ARG A 1 12.95 11.86 22.78
C ARG A 1 13.61 11.71 21.41
N GLN A 2 13.20 10.77 20.56
CA GLN A 2 13.78 10.67 19.19
C GLN A 2 13.54 11.94 18.35
N ARG A 3 12.50 12.73 18.67
CA ARG A 3 12.23 14.04 18.05
C ARG A 3 13.32 15.10 18.30
N ASP A 4 14.18 14.92 19.29
CA ASP A 4 15.27 15.88 19.57
C ASP A 4 16.52 15.59 18.70
N LYS A 5 16.53 14.46 17.97
CA LYS A 5 17.66 13.97 17.17
C LYS A 5 17.26 13.69 15.72
N THR A 6 16.35 14.49 15.17
CA THR A 6 15.74 14.22 13.85
C THR A 6 16.74 14.22 12.71
N ALA A 7 17.82 15.00 12.81
CA ALA A 7 18.89 15.01 11.83
C ALA A 7 19.59 13.65 11.66
N ASP A 8 19.58 12.79 12.70
CA ASP A 8 20.28 11.50 12.67
C ASP A 8 19.53 10.44 11.85
N TRP A 9 18.22 10.60 11.65
CA TRP A 9 17.35 9.55 11.08
C TRP A 9 16.33 10.04 10.06
N LYS A 10 16.09 11.34 9.94
CA LYS A 10 15.04 11.92 9.07
C LYS A 10 15.63 12.78 7.98
N LEU A 11 15.24 12.51 6.73
CA LEU A 11 15.66 13.28 5.55
C LEU A 11 15.25 14.77 5.63
N GLN A 12 14.07 15.05 6.20
CA GLN A 12 13.55 16.40 6.42
C GLN A 12 13.39 16.65 7.93
N PRO A 13 14.47 16.99 8.66
CA PRO A 13 14.50 16.94 10.12
C PRO A 13 13.57 17.94 10.81
N ASN A 14 13.24 19.04 10.13
CA ASN A 14 12.43 20.14 10.66
C ASN A 14 10.95 20.08 10.23
N SER A 15 10.55 19.06 9.48
CA SER A 15 9.22 19.00 8.86
C SER A 15 8.38 17.89 9.44
N PHE A 16 7.24 18.20 10.04
CA PHE A 16 6.32 17.23 10.64
C PHE A 16 4.89 17.52 10.21
N LEU A 17 4.03 16.49 10.21
CA LEU A 17 2.60 16.72 10.11
C LEU A 17 2.11 17.53 11.31
N SER A 18 1.07 18.32 11.08
CA SER A 18 0.30 18.91 12.17
C SER A 18 -0.36 17.81 13.00
N VAL A 19 -0.64 18.06 14.28
CA VAL A 19 -1.34 17.09 15.13
C VAL A 19 -2.72 16.75 14.55
N GLU A 20 -3.38 17.73 13.94
CA GLU A 20 -4.68 17.52 13.28
C GLU A 20 -4.55 16.56 12.09
N ASP A 21 -3.56 16.76 11.21
CA ASP A 21 -3.35 15.89 10.05
C ASP A 21 -2.89 14.50 10.47
N GLU A 22 -2.05 14.37 11.50
CA GLU A 22 -1.61 13.07 12.05
C GLU A 22 -2.81 12.28 12.60
N LEU A 23 -3.70 12.93 13.38
CA LEU A 23 -4.91 12.27 13.89
C LEU A 23 -5.89 11.94 12.77
N HIS A 24 -6.02 12.80 11.77
CA HIS A 24 -6.87 12.55 10.61
C HIS A 24 -6.33 11.37 9.79
N GLU A 25 -5.02 11.32 9.57
CA GLU A 25 -4.33 10.21 8.91
C GLU A 25 -4.55 8.90 9.65
N ILE A 26 -4.34 8.86 10.96
CA ILE A 26 -4.57 7.65 11.77
C ILE A 26 -6.01 7.13 11.59
N LYS A 27 -7.01 8.02 11.64
CA LYS A 27 -8.43 7.63 11.47
C LYS A 27 -8.69 7.04 10.09
N ILE A 28 -8.23 7.71 9.03
CA ILE A 28 -8.43 7.26 7.64
C ILE A 28 -7.62 5.99 7.37
N GLY A 29 -6.36 5.94 7.76
CA GLY A 29 -5.48 4.78 7.61
C GLY A 29 -6.04 3.56 8.33
N THR A 30 -6.54 3.71 9.56
CA THR A 30 -7.21 2.63 10.30
C THR A 30 -8.47 2.14 9.58
N LEU A 31 -9.31 3.05 9.07
CA LEU A 31 -10.49 2.67 8.30
C LEU A 31 -10.10 1.92 7.00
N SER A 32 -9.10 2.41 6.27
CA SER A 32 -8.57 1.76 5.06
C SER A 32 -8.00 0.37 5.34
N LEU A 33 -7.29 0.21 6.47
CA LEU A 33 -6.78 -1.08 6.93
C LEU A 33 -7.93 -2.04 7.26
N LEU A 34 -8.98 -1.58 7.95
CA LEU A 34 -10.14 -2.40 8.26
C LEU A 34 -10.87 -2.84 6.98
N VAL A 35 -11.09 -1.94 6.02
CA VAL A 35 -11.75 -2.25 4.75
C VAL A 35 -10.92 -3.25 3.94
N THR A 36 -9.64 -2.96 3.73
CA THR A 36 -8.72 -3.83 2.96
C THR A 36 -8.54 -5.19 3.63
N GLY A 37 -8.41 -5.20 4.96
CA GLY A 37 -8.30 -6.42 5.76
C GLY A 37 -9.56 -7.27 5.69
N THR A 38 -10.74 -6.64 5.78
CA THR A 38 -12.04 -7.34 5.64
C THR A 38 -12.19 -7.93 4.24
N PHE A 39 -11.89 -7.17 3.19
CA PHE A 39 -11.92 -7.67 1.82
C PHE A 39 -10.96 -8.85 1.64
N SER A 40 -9.72 -8.74 2.14
CA SER A 40 -8.72 -9.80 2.08
C SER A 40 -9.17 -11.06 2.83
N ALA A 41 -9.83 -10.89 3.98
CA ALA A 41 -10.39 -12.00 4.76
C ALA A 41 -11.53 -12.70 4.02
N ILE A 42 -12.44 -11.95 3.41
CA ILE A 42 -13.53 -12.50 2.58
C ILE A 42 -12.95 -13.27 1.39
N LEU A 43 -12.00 -12.68 0.66
CA LEU A 43 -11.36 -13.32 -0.48
C LEU A 43 -10.62 -14.59 -0.07
N SER A 44 -9.88 -14.55 1.04
CA SER A 44 -9.19 -15.72 1.57
C SER A 44 -10.20 -16.81 1.95
N CYS A 45 -11.28 -16.45 2.66
CA CYS A 45 -12.34 -17.39 3.01
C CYS A 45 -12.95 -18.04 1.76
N TYR A 46 -13.25 -17.26 0.72
CA TYR A 46 -13.76 -17.79 -0.55
C TYR A 46 -12.79 -18.82 -1.17
N ILE A 47 -11.51 -18.49 -1.29
CA ILE A 47 -10.49 -19.38 -1.86
C ILE A 47 -10.36 -20.67 -1.04
N TYR A 48 -10.27 -20.55 0.29
CA TYR A 48 -10.12 -21.71 1.18
C TYR A 48 -11.37 -22.61 1.25
N ASN A 49 -12.53 -22.11 0.82
CA ASN A 49 -13.77 -22.90 0.72
C ASN A 49 -14.05 -23.41 -0.71
N GLY A 50 -13.00 -23.57 -1.53
CA GLY A 50 -13.11 -24.14 -2.87
C GLY A 50 -13.49 -23.15 -3.96
N GLY A 51 -13.46 -21.85 -3.65
CA GLY A 51 -13.59 -20.79 -4.64
C GLY A 51 -12.47 -20.81 -5.68
N TRP A 52 -12.77 -20.38 -6.89
CA TRP A 52 -11.78 -20.36 -7.97
C TRP A 52 -10.69 -19.31 -7.68
N SER A 53 -9.43 -19.71 -7.83
CA SER A 53 -8.27 -18.84 -7.64
C SER A 53 -7.07 -19.32 -8.46
N MET A 54 -6.11 -18.43 -8.67
CA MET A 54 -4.79 -18.75 -9.24
C MET A 54 -3.67 -18.64 -8.19
N VAL A 55 -4.01 -18.69 -6.90
CA VAL A 55 -3.03 -18.67 -5.80
C VAL A 55 -2.29 -20.01 -5.78
N TYR A 56 -0.96 -19.96 -5.65
CA TYR A 56 -0.15 -21.15 -5.48
C TYR A 56 -0.20 -21.60 -4.01
N HIS A 57 -0.46 -22.88 -3.77
CA HIS A 57 -0.48 -23.48 -2.43
C HIS A 57 0.86 -24.11 -2.05
N ARG A 58 1.70 -24.42 -3.04
CA ARG A 58 3.10 -24.84 -2.85
C ARG A 58 4.04 -23.94 -3.65
N TRP A 59 5.25 -23.80 -3.15
CA TRP A 59 6.27 -22.95 -3.78
C TRP A 59 6.84 -23.57 -5.06
N ASP A 60 6.69 -24.88 -5.26
CA ASP A 60 7.31 -25.68 -6.33
C ASP A 60 6.34 -26.11 -7.44
N GLU A 61 5.09 -25.63 -7.46
CA GLU A 61 4.05 -26.08 -8.42
C GLU A 61 4.44 -25.92 -9.89
N TYR A 62 5.27 -24.93 -10.21
CA TYR A 62 5.74 -24.62 -11.57
C TYR A 62 7.26 -24.76 -11.72
N GLY A 63 7.91 -25.43 -10.77
CA GLY A 63 9.34 -25.71 -10.78
C GLY A 63 10.23 -24.57 -10.27
N VAL A 64 11.47 -24.94 -9.92
CA VAL A 64 12.45 -24.06 -9.27
C VAL A 64 12.84 -22.87 -10.15
N LEU A 65 12.96 -23.06 -11.47
CA LEU A 65 13.30 -21.96 -12.38
C LEU A 65 12.22 -20.86 -12.36
N TRP A 66 10.94 -21.24 -12.46
CA TRP A 66 9.84 -20.28 -12.38
C TRP A 66 9.78 -19.62 -11.00
N PHE A 67 10.02 -20.38 -9.92
CA PHE A 67 10.08 -19.82 -8.57
C PHE A 67 11.02 -18.61 -8.46
N PHE A 68 12.15 -18.62 -9.17
CA PHE A 68 13.05 -17.47 -9.23
C PHE A 68 12.61 -16.41 -10.25
N LEU A 69 12.11 -16.81 -11.42
CA LEU A 69 11.68 -15.88 -12.48
C LEU A 69 10.41 -15.08 -12.15
N GLN A 70 9.52 -15.61 -11.29
CA GLN A 70 8.30 -14.90 -10.91
C GLN A 70 8.59 -13.62 -10.11
N TRP A 71 9.69 -13.55 -9.35
CA TRP A 71 10.04 -12.35 -8.58
C TRP A 71 10.30 -11.11 -9.45
N PRO A 72 11.20 -11.15 -10.46
CA PRO A 72 11.36 -10.03 -11.37
C PRO A 72 10.10 -9.79 -12.22
N ALA A 73 9.35 -10.85 -12.59
CA ALA A 73 8.09 -10.68 -13.31
C ALA A 73 7.05 -9.91 -12.48
N ILE A 74 6.88 -10.27 -11.20
CA ILE A 74 5.99 -9.60 -10.25
C ILE A 74 6.48 -8.18 -10.00
N PHE A 75 7.79 -7.96 -9.83
CA PHE A 75 8.35 -6.62 -9.64
C PHE A 75 8.01 -5.70 -10.82
N LEU A 76 8.30 -6.14 -12.05
CA LEU A 76 7.98 -5.37 -13.25
C LEU A 76 6.47 -5.14 -13.37
N TYR A 77 5.66 -6.17 -13.13
CA TYR A 77 4.21 -6.04 -13.14
C TYR A 77 3.73 -4.99 -12.12
N GLN A 78 4.19 -5.08 -10.87
CA GLN A 78 3.81 -4.16 -9.80
C GLN A 78 4.26 -2.74 -10.08
N ASP A 79 5.49 -2.54 -10.56
CA ASP A 79 6.03 -1.22 -10.87
C ASP A 79 5.20 -0.53 -11.96
N TYR A 80 4.98 -1.22 -13.08
CA TYR A 80 4.18 -0.69 -14.20
C TYR A 80 2.73 -0.44 -13.81
N VAL A 81 2.08 -1.39 -13.14
CA VAL A 81 0.69 -1.22 -12.71
C VAL A 81 0.56 -0.07 -11.70
N THR A 82 1.49 0.03 -10.74
CA THR A 82 1.49 1.13 -9.77
C THR A 82 1.65 2.47 -10.47
N TYR A 83 2.57 2.59 -11.42
CA TYR A 83 2.75 3.80 -12.21
C TYR A 83 1.48 4.18 -12.99
N LEU A 84 0.89 3.21 -13.70
CA LEU A 84 -0.32 3.44 -14.50
C LEU A 84 -1.50 3.87 -13.63
N LEU A 85 -1.73 3.16 -12.53
CA LEU A 85 -2.78 3.50 -11.57
C LEU A 85 -2.53 4.88 -10.97
N HIS A 86 -1.32 5.17 -10.53
CA HIS A 86 -0.96 6.49 -9.99
C HIS A 86 -1.23 7.61 -11.01
N ARG A 87 -0.81 7.42 -12.27
CA ARG A 87 -1.10 8.37 -13.35
C ARG A 87 -2.60 8.54 -13.59
N MET A 88 -3.37 7.45 -13.58
CA MET A 88 -4.83 7.50 -13.67
C MET A 88 -5.45 8.24 -12.48
N TYR A 89 -4.96 8.00 -11.26
CA TYR A 89 -5.42 8.66 -10.05
C TYR A 89 -5.18 10.17 -10.06
N HIS A 90 -4.25 10.65 -10.88
CA HIS A 90 -4.04 12.07 -11.13
C HIS A 90 -4.95 12.69 -12.21
N THR A 91 -5.84 11.91 -12.83
CA THR A 91 -6.91 12.49 -13.67
C THR A 91 -7.87 13.34 -12.82
N PRO A 92 -8.51 14.40 -13.37
CA PRO A 92 -9.23 15.39 -12.56
C PRO A 92 -10.29 14.81 -11.61
N TRP A 93 -11.06 13.82 -12.09
CA TRP A 93 -12.10 13.19 -11.29
C TRP A 93 -11.53 12.29 -10.20
N LEU A 94 -10.56 11.41 -10.53
CA LEU A 94 -9.96 10.51 -9.55
C LEU A 94 -9.12 11.28 -8.52
N TYR A 95 -8.45 12.34 -8.95
CA TYR A 95 -7.66 13.17 -8.07
C TYR A 95 -8.54 13.83 -7.01
N LYS A 96 -9.61 14.51 -7.44
CA LYS A 96 -10.49 15.24 -6.53
C LYS A 96 -11.14 14.34 -5.48
N ASN A 97 -11.53 13.13 -5.86
CA ASN A 97 -12.35 12.26 -5.01
C ASN A 97 -11.54 11.23 -4.22
N PHE A 98 -10.38 10.81 -4.71
CA PHE A 98 -9.59 9.75 -4.08
C PHE A 98 -8.16 10.20 -3.80
N HIS A 99 -7.42 10.59 -4.84
CA HIS A 99 -5.97 10.72 -4.72
C HIS A 99 -5.52 11.96 -3.94
N LYS A 100 -6.34 13.03 -3.93
CA LYS A 100 -6.07 14.24 -3.15
C LYS A 100 -5.92 13.94 -1.65
N LEU A 101 -6.64 12.94 -1.13
CA LEU A 101 -6.54 12.54 0.27
C LEU A 101 -5.16 11.96 0.59
N HIS A 102 -4.62 11.12 -0.29
CA HIS A 102 -3.26 10.60 -0.16
C HIS A 102 -2.22 11.73 -0.19
N HIS A 103 -2.39 12.71 -1.08
CA HIS A 103 -1.51 13.89 -1.15
C HIS A 103 -1.71 14.92 -0.02
N ARG A 104 -2.68 14.72 0.89
CA ARG A 104 -2.87 15.60 2.06
C ARG A 104 -1.69 15.47 3.03
N TYR A 105 -1.19 14.26 3.23
CA TYR A 105 -0.15 13.96 4.22
C TYR A 105 1.23 14.03 3.56
N LYS A 106 1.85 15.20 3.60
CA LYS A 106 3.14 15.45 2.92
C LYS A 106 4.31 14.69 3.53
N HIS A 107 4.20 14.27 4.78
CA HIS A 107 5.23 13.48 5.47
C HIS A 107 4.66 12.11 5.77
N PRO A 108 5.30 11.03 5.28
CA PRO A 108 4.82 9.69 5.55
C PRO A 108 4.95 9.36 7.04
N THR A 109 3.96 8.66 7.55
CA THR A 109 3.92 8.04 8.87
C THR A 109 3.61 6.56 8.72
N ALA A 110 3.48 5.84 9.84
CA ALA A 110 3.05 4.44 9.82
C ALA A 110 1.58 4.25 9.37
N PHE A 111 0.82 5.34 9.20
CA PHE A 111 -0.60 5.33 8.84
C PHE A 111 -0.89 5.90 7.45
N SER A 112 0.15 6.26 6.68
CA SER A 112 0.07 6.75 5.30
C SER A 112 -0.11 5.65 4.27
#